data_AF-A0A6B2LS77-F1
#
_entry.id   AF-A0A6B2LS77-F1
#
_cell.length_a   1.000
_cell.length_b   1.000
_cell.length_c   1.000
_cell.angle_alpha   90.00
_cell.angle_beta   90.00
_cell.angle_gamma   90.00
#
_symmetry.space_group_name_H-M   'P 1'
#
loop_
_entity.id
_entity.type
_entity.pdbx_description
1 polymer ?
#
loop_
_entity_poly.entity_id
_entity_poly.type
_entity_poly.pdbx_seq_one_letter_code
_entity_poly.pdbx_strand_id
1 'polypeptide(L)'
;MDLAGSDLTRYLRQILKESHPSPSFLPHPSTIRDIKEQLCYVAPVLEDEMHKTPSAIEKTYKLPSGQEITLGIERSRCPEVLFSPSFLGYECAGVHECIYYSITKSDVDIR
;
A
#
# COMPACT_ATOMS: atom_id res chain seq x y z
N MET A 1 -8.02 -13.05 -8.88
CA MET A 1 -7.46 -11.72 -8.60
C MET A 1 -5.96 -11.89 -8.58
N ASP A 2 -5.27 -11.31 -9.55
CA ASP A 2 -3.82 -11.47 -9.73
C ASP A 2 -3.08 -10.23 -9.22
N LEU A 3 -3.43 -9.81 -8.00
CA LEU A 3 -2.84 -8.68 -7.29
C LEU A 3 -2.45 -9.15 -5.89
N ALA A 4 -1.16 -9.07 -5.56
CA ALA A 4 -0.63 -9.62 -4.31
C ALA A 4 0.53 -8.79 -3.75
N GLY A 5 1.21 -9.33 -2.72
CA GLY A 5 2.25 -8.62 -1.99
C GLY A 5 3.44 -8.14 -2.83
N SER A 6 3.75 -8.82 -3.94
CA SER A 6 4.80 -8.38 -4.89
C SER A 6 4.40 -7.11 -5.61
N ASP A 7 3.14 -6.98 -6.02
CA ASP A 7 2.60 -5.80 -6.68
C ASP A 7 2.55 -4.61 -5.73
N LEU A 8 2.16 -4.83 -4.47
CA LEU A 8 2.23 -3.80 -3.42
C LEU A 8 3.67 -3.31 -3.20
N THR A 9 4.64 -4.23 -3.21
CA THR A 9 6.06 -3.86 -3.05
C THR A 9 6.55 -3.04 -4.25
N ARG A 10 6.13 -3.39 -5.47
CA ARG A 10 6.42 -2.62 -6.68
C ARG A 10 5.75 -1.24 -6.65
N TYR A 11 4.51 -1.17 -6.20
CA TYR A 11 3.75 0.05 -6.06
C TYR A 11 4.37 1.00 -5.03
N LEU A 12 4.73 0.47 -3.86
CA LEU A 12 5.41 1.24 -2.81
C LEU A 12 6.69 1.87 -3.35
N ARG A 13 7.48 1.12 -4.12
CA ARG A 13 8.69 1.66 -4.76
C ARG A 13 8.38 2.81 -5.72
N GLN A 14 7.27 2.74 -6.45
CA GLN A 14 6.86 3.80 -7.37
C GLN A 14 6.47 5.08 -6.61
N ILE A 15 5.56 4.98 -5.64
CA ILE A 15 5.11 6.16 -4.88
C ILE A 15 6.23 6.78 -4.03
N LEU A 16 7.16 5.97 -3.50
CA LEU A 16 8.34 6.49 -2.82
C LEU A 16 9.28 7.24 -3.75
N LYS A 17 9.39 6.82 -5.02
CA LYS A 17 10.19 7.54 -6.03
C LYS A 17 9.55 8.89 -6.39
N GLU A 18 8.22 8.97 -6.41
CA GLU A 18 7.46 10.20 -6.64
C GLU A 18 7.66 11.20 -5.48
N SER A 19 7.61 10.72 -4.23
CA SER A 19 7.81 11.56 -3.04
C SER A 19 9.28 11.92 -2.77
N HIS A 20 10.22 11.07 -3.15
CA HIS A 20 11.67 11.24 -2.91
C HIS A 20 12.46 11.15 -4.22
N PRO A 21 12.51 12.24 -5.02
CA PRO A 21 13.07 12.22 -6.38
C PRO A 21 14.60 12.05 -6.46
N SER A 22 15.31 12.01 -5.34
CA SER A 22 16.77 11.83 -5.33
C SER A 22 17.17 10.42 -5.82
N PRO A 23 17.94 10.29 -6.92
CA PRO A 23 18.28 8.99 -7.51
C PRO A 23 19.18 8.12 -6.63
N SER A 24 19.87 8.72 -5.65
CA SER A 24 20.79 8.05 -4.71
C SER A 24 20.08 7.17 -3.66
N PHE A 25 18.75 7.15 -3.66
CA PHE A 25 17.97 6.75 -2.48
C PHE A 25 17.06 5.55 -2.70
N LEU A 26 16.92 5.03 -3.93
CA LEU A 26 16.00 3.91 -4.19
C LEU A 26 16.52 2.63 -3.51
N PRO A 27 15.87 2.16 -2.43
CA PRO A 27 16.33 0.99 -1.69
C PRO A 27 16.17 -0.29 -2.53
N HIS A 28 16.95 -1.31 -2.18
CA HIS A 28 16.82 -2.63 -2.80
C HIS A 28 15.37 -3.17 -2.61
N PRO A 29 14.82 -3.98 -3.54
CA PRO A 29 13.47 -4.53 -3.42
C PRO A 29 13.18 -5.24 -2.09
N SER A 30 14.18 -5.88 -1.49
CA SER A 30 14.05 -6.47 -0.15
C SER A 30 13.79 -5.42 0.93
N THR A 31 14.49 -4.29 0.89
CA THR A 31 14.27 -3.18 1.84
C THR A 31 12.90 -2.54 1.64
N ILE A 32 12.42 -2.40 0.39
CA ILE A 32 11.05 -1.92 0.15
C ILE A 32 10.01 -2.88 0.73
N ARG A 33 10.24 -4.19 0.60
CA ARG A 33 9.38 -5.20 1.23
C ARG A 33 9.40 -5.07 2.75
N ASP A 34 10.56 -4.90 3.36
CA ASP A 34 10.69 -4.72 4.81
C ASP A 34 9.96 -3.45 5.28
N ILE A 35 10.11 -2.33 4.56
CA ILE A 35 9.39 -1.08 4.81
C ILE A 35 7.87 -1.30 4.72
N LYS A 36 7.41 -1.99 3.67
CA LYS A 36 5.99 -2.33 3.50
C LYS A 36 5.47 -3.13 4.70
N GLU A 37 6.19 -4.17 5.10
CA GLU A 37 5.76 -5.06 6.19
C GLU A 37 5.83 -4.39 7.57
N GLN A 38 6.74 -3.44 7.78
CA GLN A 38 6.92 -2.75 9.07
C GLN A 38 6.05 -1.50 9.21
N LEU A 39 5.81 -0.74 8.13
CA LEU A 39 5.26 0.61 8.22
C LEU A 39 3.90 0.79 7.56
N CYS A 40 3.53 -0.02 6.56
CA CYS A 40 2.24 0.12 5.88
C CYS A 40 1.09 -0.41 6.75
N TYR A 41 -0.09 0.17 6.55
CA TYR A 41 -1.31 -0.22 7.26
C TYR A 41 -2.53 0.06 6.38
N VAL A 42 -3.59 -0.73 6.52
CA VAL A 42 -4.87 -0.44 5.85
C VAL A 42 -5.62 0.60 6.68
N ALA A 43 -5.98 1.71 6.05
CA ALA A 43 -6.88 2.69 6.65
C ALA A 43 -8.33 2.30 6.38
N PRO A 44 -9.27 2.52 7.31
CA PRO A 44 -10.70 2.29 7.05
C PRO A 44 -11.26 3.18 5.94
N VAL A 45 -10.79 4.43 5.86
CA VAL A 45 -11.16 5.43 4.87
C VAL A 45 -9.88 6.18 4.51
N LEU A 46 -9.45 6.12 3.23
CA LEU A 46 -8.20 6.74 2.81
C LEU A 46 -8.27 8.27 2.86
N GLU A 47 -9.43 8.84 2.52
CA GLU A 47 -9.66 10.29 2.50
C GLU A 47 -9.44 10.91 3.88
N ASP A 48 -9.83 10.21 4.95
CA ASP A 48 -9.63 10.68 6.32
C ASP A 48 -8.14 10.76 6.67
N GLU A 49 -7.32 9.84 6.16
CA GLU A 49 -5.86 9.89 6.34
C GLU A 49 -5.24 11.12 5.66
N MET A 50 -5.80 11.56 4.53
CA MET A 50 -5.30 12.75 3.82
C MET A 50 -5.53 14.05 4.60
N HIS A 51 -6.51 14.07 5.51
CA HIS A 51 -6.81 15.23 6.35
C HIS A 51 -6.01 15.23 7.67
N LYS A 52 -5.27 14.17 7.98
CA LYS A 52 -4.45 14.09 9.19
C LYS A 52 -3.19 14.95 9.04
N THR A 53 -2.70 15.45 10.18
CA THR A 53 -1.43 16.18 10.21
C THR A 53 -0.27 15.24 9.88
N PRO A 54 0.78 15.71 9.17
CA PRO A 54 1.94 14.88 8.84
C PRO A 54 2.55 14.18 10.06
N SER A 55 2.64 14.88 11.19
CA SER A 55 3.12 14.34 12.47
C SER A 55 2.34 13.13 13.01
N ALA A 56 1.09 12.94 12.59
CA ALA A 56 0.26 11.80 13.01
C ALA A 56 0.47 10.56 12.13
N ILE A 57 0.88 10.75 10.87
CA ILE A 57 1.01 9.69 9.87
C ILE A 57 2.46 9.40 9.50
N GLU A 58 3.40 10.30 9.76
CA GLU A 58 4.80 10.13 9.39
C GLU A 58 5.51 9.12 10.28
N LYS A 59 6.27 8.22 9.65
CA LYS A 59 7.18 7.28 10.30
C LYS A 59 8.49 7.23 9.55
N THR A 60 9.58 7.21 10.31
CA THR A 60 10.95 7.12 9.78
C THR A 60 11.47 5.68 9.86
N TYR A 61 12.09 5.21 8.79
CA TYR A 61 12.76 3.93 8.69
C TYR A 61 14.26 4.14 8.50
N LYS A 62 15.08 3.36 9.21
CA LYS A 62 16.54 3.40 9.06
C LYS A 62 16.99 2.37 8.04
N LEU A 63 17.62 2.85 6.97
CA LEU A 63 18.23 2.01 5.95
C LEU A 63 19.49 1.34 6.49
N PRO A 64 19.90 0.18 5.95
CA PRO A 64 21.17 -0.46 6.33
C PRO A 64 22.41 0.41 6.09
N SER A 65 22.33 1.40 5.20
CA SER A 65 23.38 2.40 4.96
C SER A 65 23.52 3.44 6.08
N GLY A 66 22.60 3.45 7.06
CA GLY A 66 22.50 4.47 8.10
C GLY A 66 21.70 5.71 7.69
N GLN A 67 21.28 5.82 6.43
CA GLN A 67 20.35 6.85 5.98
C GLN A 67 18.93 6.59 6.50
N GLU A 68 18.13 7.64 6.59
CA GLU A 68 16.75 7.55 7.08
C GLU A 68 15.77 7.94 5.98
N ILE A 69 14.65 7.21 5.89
CA ILE A 69 13.53 7.52 4.99
C ILE A 69 12.28 7.78 5.81
N THR A 70 11.63 8.92 5.57
CA THR A 70 10.33 9.24 6.18
C THR A 70 9.22 8.93 5.18
N LEU A 71 8.22 8.18 5.65
CA LEU A 71 7.01 7.86 4.91
C LEU A 71 5.82 8.49 5.63
N GLY A 72 4.92 9.13 4.89
CA GLY A 72 3.67 9.69 5.38
C GLY A 72 2.48 8.90 4.84
N ILE A 73 1.70 9.52 3.94
CA ILE A 73 0.49 8.94 3.36
C ILE A 73 0.73 7.69 2.51
N GLU A 74 1.97 7.48 2.04
CA GLU A 74 2.36 6.27 1.28
C GLU A 74 2.09 4.98 2.08
N ARG A 75 2.12 5.08 3.41
CA ARG A 75 1.91 3.97 4.34
C ARG A 75 0.50 3.39 4.24
N SER A 76 -0.52 4.24 4.08
CA SER A 76 -1.92 3.83 3.89
C SER A 76 -2.29 3.69 2.42
N ARG A 77 -1.72 4.51 1.55
CA ARG A 77 -1.95 4.46 0.11
C ARG A 77 -1.42 3.18 -0.54
N CYS A 78 -0.29 2.63 -0.07
CA CYS A 78 0.27 1.41 -0.62
C CYS A 78 -0.68 0.21 -0.56
N PRO A 79 -1.26 -0.16 0.59
CA PRO A 79 -2.19 -1.28 0.67
C PRO A 79 -3.59 -0.97 0.11
N GLU A 80 -3.94 0.30 -0.10
CA GLU A 80 -5.23 0.69 -0.71
C GLU A 80 -5.45 0.06 -2.08
N VAL A 81 -4.38 -0.25 -2.83
CA VAL A 81 -4.50 -0.92 -4.13
C VAL A 81 -5.23 -2.27 -4.08
N LEU A 82 -5.27 -2.93 -2.91
CA LEU A 82 -6.06 -4.15 -2.72
C LEU A 82 -7.56 -3.88 -2.78
N PHE A 83 -7.99 -2.69 -2.38
CA PHE A 83 -9.38 -2.25 -2.40
C PHE A 83 -9.70 -1.49 -3.70
N SER A 84 -8.73 -0.74 -4.21
CA SER A 84 -8.84 0.05 -5.43
C SER A 84 -7.73 -0.31 -6.44
N PRO A 85 -7.83 -1.46 -7.14
CA PRO A 85 -6.79 -1.94 -8.08
C PRO A 85 -6.50 -1.00 -9.25
N SER A 86 -7.43 -0.08 -9.55
CA SER A 86 -7.31 0.94 -10.60
C SER A 86 -6.09 1.85 -10.40
N PHE A 87 -5.60 2.04 -9.17
CA PHE A 87 -4.37 2.79 -8.90
C PHE A 87 -3.11 2.16 -9.51
N LEU A 88 -3.17 0.88 -9.84
CA LEU A 88 -2.12 0.15 -10.56
C LEU A 88 -2.48 -0.10 -12.03
N GLY A 89 -3.61 0.43 -12.50
CA GLY A 89 -4.12 0.21 -13.86
C GLY A 89 -4.75 -1.17 -14.05
N TYR A 90 -5.06 -1.91 -12.98
CA TYR A 90 -5.80 -3.16 -13.09
C TYR A 90 -7.30 -2.89 -13.22
N GLU A 91 -7.92 -3.52 -14.21
CA GLU A 91 -9.37 -3.55 -14.39
C GLU A 91 -9.98 -4.77 -13.68
N CYS A 92 -9.79 -4.85 -12.37
CA CYS A 92 -10.35 -5.92 -11.55
C CYS A 92 -11.00 -5.38 -10.27
N ALA A 93 -11.90 -6.17 -9.71
CA ALA A 93 -12.59 -5.85 -8.47
C ALA A 93 -11.63 -5.90 -7.27
N GLY A 94 -11.87 -5.06 -6.26
CA GLY A 94 -11.11 -5.06 -5.02
C GLY A 94 -11.34 -6.33 -4.20
N VAL A 95 -10.50 -6.57 -3.18
CA VAL A 95 -10.62 -7.76 -2.31
C VAL A 95 -11.99 -7.84 -1.61
N HIS A 96 -12.54 -6.69 -1.20
CA HIS A 96 -13.82 -6.59 -0.52
C HIS A 96 -14.98 -6.99 -1.45
N GLU A 97 -14.96 -6.53 -2.69
CA GLU A 97 -15.91 -6.95 -3.72
C GLU A 97 -15.74 -8.43 -4.08
N CYS A 98 -14.49 -8.91 -4.24
CA CYS A 98 -14.23 -10.33 -4.51
C CYS A 98 -14.84 -11.25 -3.44
N ILE A 99 -14.71 -10.87 -2.17
CA ILE A 99 -15.33 -11.58 -1.04
C ILE A 99 -16.86 -11.54 -1.17
N TYR A 100 -17.43 -10.35 -1.37
CA TYR A 100 -18.87 -10.17 -1.55
C TYR A 100 -19.43 -11.02 -2.71
N TYR A 101 -18.77 -11.02 -3.87
CA TYR A 101 -19.16 -11.84 -5.02
C TYR A 101 -19.05 -13.33 -4.73
N SER A 102 -18.06 -13.75 -3.95
CA SER A 102 -17.90 -15.16 -3.57
C SER A 102 -19.03 -15.63 -2.64
N ILE A 103 -19.39 -14.80 -1.65
CA ILE A 103 -20.53 -15.05 -0.75
C ILE A 103 -21.84 -15.04 -1.54
N THR A 104 -22.04 -14.06 -2.41
CA THR A 104 -23.28 -13.90 -3.20
C THR A 104 -23.50 -15.05 -4.20
N LYS A 105 -22.41 -15.66 -4.68
CA LYS A 105 -22.45 -16.87 -5.53
C LYS A 105 -22.79 -18.15 -4.77
N SER A 106 -22.68 -18.14 -3.45
CA SER A 106 -23.05 -19.27 -2.61
C SER A 106 -24.57 -19.34 -2.46
N ASP A 107 -25.07 -20.53 -2.10
CA ASP A 107 -26.50 -20.74 -1.87
C ASP A 107 -27.01 -19.77 -0.78
N VAL A 108 -28.24 -19.29 -0.94
CA VAL A 108 -28.87 -18.34 -0.01
C VAL A 108 -28.98 -18.91 1.40
N ASP A 109 -29.09 -20.23 1.53
CA ASP A 109 -29.27 -20.91 2.81
C ASP A 109 -27.97 -21.03 3.63
N ILE A 110 -26.81 -20.83 3.00
CA ILE A 110 -25.49 -21.04 3.63
C ILE A 110 -24.60 -19.80 3.67
N ARG A 111 -25.10 -18.66 3.17
CA ARG A 111 -24.36 -17.40 3.09
C ARG A 111 -24.63 -16.46 4.25
#